data_AF-A0A835D5T6-F1
#
_entry.id   AF-A0A835D5T6-F1
#
_cell.length_a   1.000
_cell.length_b   1.000
_cell.length_c   1.000
_cell.angle_alpha   90.00
_cell.angle_beta   90.00
_cell.angle_gamma   90.00
#
_symmetry.space_group_name_H-M   'P 1'
#
loop_
_entity.id
_entity.type
_entity.pdbx_description
1 polymer ?
#
loop_
_entity_poly.entity_id
_entity_poly.type
_entity_poly.pdbx_seq_one_letter_code
_entity_poly.pdbx_strand_id
1 'polypeptide(L)'
;MDLVSPIIDIISKVWDCGARRTFYICELEENLNSLRSEMRKLRSERDEVKRKVVEAEEKQMKRREPVETWLQMVEEMEVEVEVVIKEGSQQISKMCLGGCCPKNCCSSYKIGKTVVEKLTAVKKLINEGNFVEVADPLTLTKVEEMPSRPMVGMDSMLENVWKCLTEEDEVGIIGIYGMRGVGKTTLLKKINNEFLHRRTHDFDVVIWVDVSKESYVKKVQKDIGDRLGLKLSEDECQEAARARVIFNVLSKKRFVVLLDDIWTRVDFDDVGIPRPDGQNKSKVVFTTESEAVSLRMLPQKNFKVECLGWNEAWDLFKKTVGKEALNSHHQIPELAARVALECEGLPLALVTIGETMASKKAPHEWNDAIKLLRKSASEEEEAISVGPWGGGGGTYWSHNAKGGITHITITHGAGIDSISFKTHDKGDMKFGGDGAPNTSRIDFDWPHEYLTSISGSYGTVYISGKGPIVVTSLRLITNKREFGPFGLEVGTPFSLAMKGGVIVGFHGRAGQFMDAIGVYVKPMKYLLIEDPVSKRALGWA
;
A
#
# COMPACT_ATOMS: atom_id res chain seq x y z
N MET A 1 84.60 -55.44 2.17
CA MET A 1 83.86 -54.19 2.44
C MET A 1 82.67 -54.14 1.50
N ASP A 2 81.49 -54.26 2.09
CA ASP A 2 80.19 -54.39 1.44
C ASP A 2 79.81 -53.15 0.61
N LEU A 3 79.96 -53.24 -0.71
CA LEU A 3 79.41 -52.26 -1.65
C LEU A 3 78.02 -52.66 -2.19
N VAL A 4 77.55 -53.87 -1.91
CA VAL A 4 76.32 -54.42 -2.51
C VAL A 4 75.07 -54.03 -1.72
N SER A 5 75.17 -53.94 -0.39
CA SER A 5 74.05 -53.60 0.50
C SER A 5 73.49 -52.18 0.30
N PRO A 6 74.32 -51.11 0.18
CA PRO A 6 73.80 -49.75 -0.06
C PRO A 6 73.16 -49.59 -1.45
N ILE A 7 73.65 -50.32 -2.46
CA ILE A 7 73.14 -50.26 -3.83
C ILE A 7 71.77 -50.95 -3.93
N ILE A 8 71.60 -52.11 -3.29
CA ILE A 8 70.30 -52.79 -3.22
C ILE A 8 69.26 -51.96 -2.45
N ASP A 9 69.65 -51.25 -1.40
CA ASP A 9 68.74 -50.41 -0.61
C ASP A 9 68.34 -49.10 -1.32
N ILE A 10 69.22 -48.58 -2.18
CA ILE A 10 68.90 -47.46 -3.08
C ILE A 10 68.02 -47.94 -4.23
N ILE A 11 68.31 -49.10 -4.83
CA ILE A 11 67.48 -49.70 -5.89
C ILE A 11 66.10 -50.06 -5.34
N SER A 12 65.99 -50.57 -4.10
CA SER A 12 64.70 -50.86 -3.46
C SER A 12 63.91 -49.59 -3.20
N LYS A 13 64.52 -48.52 -2.67
CA LYS A 13 63.85 -47.22 -2.44
C LYS A 13 63.48 -46.50 -3.74
N VAL A 14 64.30 -46.61 -4.79
CA VAL A 14 64.01 -46.06 -6.13
C VAL A 14 62.94 -46.87 -6.84
N TRP A 15 62.93 -48.20 -6.68
CA TRP A 15 61.87 -49.08 -7.14
C TRP A 15 60.56 -48.83 -6.40
N ASP A 16 60.60 -48.59 -5.09
CA ASP A 16 59.42 -48.29 -4.27
C ASP A 16 58.86 -46.88 -4.56
N CYS A 17 59.74 -45.90 -4.84
CA CYS A 17 59.35 -44.57 -5.33
C CYS A 17 58.85 -44.57 -6.78
N GLY A 18 59.40 -45.46 -7.63
CA GLY A 18 59.01 -45.64 -9.03
C GLY A 18 57.71 -46.42 -9.18
N ALA A 19 57.54 -47.48 -8.39
CA ALA A 19 56.35 -48.34 -8.33
C ALA A 19 55.10 -47.55 -7.94
N ARG A 20 55.22 -46.62 -6.99
CA ARG A 20 54.13 -45.68 -6.62
C ARG A 20 53.75 -44.74 -7.77
N ARG A 21 54.68 -44.36 -8.66
CA ARG A 21 54.38 -43.51 -9.82
C ARG A 21 53.81 -44.29 -10.99
N THR A 22 54.22 -45.54 -11.19
CA THR A 22 53.66 -46.44 -12.22
C THR A 22 52.25 -46.91 -11.89
N PHE A 23 51.90 -47.03 -10.60
CA PHE A 23 50.55 -47.37 -10.13
C PHE A 23 49.46 -46.44 -10.71
N TYR A 24 49.63 -45.12 -10.57
CA TYR A 24 48.67 -44.13 -11.11
C TYR A 24 48.53 -44.15 -12.64
N ILE A 25 49.51 -44.70 -13.36
CA ILE A 25 49.54 -44.75 -14.82
C ILE A 25 48.93 -46.06 -15.31
N CYS A 26 49.35 -47.21 -14.76
CA CYS A 26 48.90 -48.52 -15.21
C CYS A 26 47.46 -48.83 -14.72
N GLU A 27 47.01 -48.23 -13.61
CA GLU A 27 45.62 -48.35 -13.12
C GLU A 27 44.72 -47.17 -13.51
N LEU A 28 45.17 -46.29 -14.42
CA LEU A 28 44.41 -45.11 -14.80
C LEU A 28 43.02 -45.46 -15.35
N GLU A 29 42.93 -46.52 -16.16
CA GLU A 29 41.67 -47.00 -16.75
C GLU A 29 40.69 -47.53 -15.69
N GLU A 30 41.18 -48.35 -14.77
CA GLU A 30 40.37 -48.88 -13.66
C GLU A 30 39.90 -47.75 -12.74
N ASN A 31 40.80 -46.82 -12.39
CA ASN A 31 40.47 -45.68 -11.55
C ASN A 31 39.47 -44.72 -12.22
N LEU A 32 39.56 -44.51 -13.54
CA LEU A 32 38.57 -43.73 -14.30
C LEU A 32 37.20 -44.40 -14.35
N ASN A 33 37.16 -45.73 -14.53
CA ASN A 33 35.92 -46.49 -14.48
C ASN A 33 35.29 -46.46 -13.08
N SER A 34 36.11 -46.54 -12.03
CA SER A 34 35.68 -46.36 -10.64
C SER A 34 35.12 -44.95 -10.40
N LEU A 35 35.81 -43.91 -10.86
CA LEU A 35 35.33 -42.52 -10.78
C LEU A 35 34.00 -42.32 -11.51
N ARG A 36 33.85 -42.87 -12.72
CA ARG A 36 32.57 -42.86 -13.46
C ARG A 36 31.45 -43.56 -12.70
N SER A 37 31.76 -44.65 -12.00
CA SER A 37 30.79 -45.41 -11.22
C SER A 37 30.35 -44.64 -9.98
N GLU A 38 31.30 -44.13 -9.19
CA GLU A 38 30.99 -43.35 -7.98
C GLU A 38 30.28 -42.03 -8.32
N MET A 39 30.67 -41.37 -9.42
CA MET A 39 29.97 -40.16 -9.88
C MET A 39 28.51 -40.43 -10.24
N ARG A 40 28.21 -41.59 -10.85
CA ARG A 40 26.82 -42.02 -11.11
C ARG A 40 26.03 -42.22 -9.81
N LYS A 41 26.66 -42.76 -8.76
CA LYS A 41 26.01 -42.88 -7.45
C LYS A 41 25.72 -41.51 -6.85
N LEU A 42 26.71 -40.61 -6.86
CA LEU A 42 26.54 -39.24 -6.35
C LEU A 42 25.41 -38.49 -7.07
N ARG A 43 25.28 -38.65 -8.40
CA ARG A 43 24.15 -38.13 -9.18
C ARG A 43 22.80 -38.62 -8.67
N SER A 44 22.69 -39.93 -8.44
CA SER A 44 21.47 -40.55 -7.92
C SER A 44 21.10 -40.00 -6.55
N GLU A 45 22.06 -39.87 -5.63
CA GLU A 45 21.83 -39.30 -4.29
C GLU A 45 21.38 -37.85 -4.37
N ARG A 46 22.02 -37.06 -5.24
CA ARG A 46 21.63 -35.66 -5.47
C ARG A 46 20.20 -35.55 -6.00
N ASP A 47 19.82 -36.37 -6.97
CA ASP A 47 18.48 -36.34 -7.56
C ASP A 47 17.42 -36.71 -6.50
N GLU A 48 17.74 -37.66 -5.62
CA GLU A 48 16.89 -38.02 -4.47
C GLU A 48 16.74 -36.88 -3.45
N VAL A 49 17.85 -36.22 -3.08
CA VAL A 49 17.82 -35.06 -2.18
C VAL A 49 17.03 -33.91 -2.82
N LYS A 50 17.24 -33.61 -4.10
CA LYS A 50 16.47 -32.59 -4.84
C LYS A 50 14.97 -32.90 -4.82
N ARG A 51 14.59 -34.16 -5.02
CA ARG A 51 13.18 -34.59 -4.94
C ARG A 51 12.59 -34.35 -3.55
N LYS A 52 13.27 -34.77 -2.48
CA LYS A 52 12.83 -34.52 -1.10
C LYS A 52 12.71 -33.03 -0.78
N VAL A 53 13.63 -32.21 -1.29
CA VAL A 53 13.61 -30.76 -1.13
C VAL A 53 12.38 -30.16 -1.81
N VAL A 54 12.06 -30.57 -3.05
CA VAL A 54 10.84 -30.12 -3.75
C VAL A 54 9.59 -30.51 -2.95
N GLU A 55 9.49 -31.75 -2.48
CA GLU A 55 8.37 -32.22 -1.64
C GLU A 55 8.25 -31.43 -0.33
N ALA A 56 9.37 -31.02 0.27
CA ALA A 56 9.38 -30.22 1.50
C ALA A 56 9.03 -28.74 1.25
N GLU A 57 9.50 -28.15 0.15
CA GLU A 57 9.17 -26.79 -0.26
C GLU A 57 7.70 -26.67 -0.66
N GLU A 58 7.11 -27.71 -1.27
CA GLU A 58 5.66 -27.82 -1.50
C GLU A 58 4.86 -27.78 -0.19
N LYS A 59 5.43 -28.35 0.88
CA LYS A 59 4.90 -28.28 2.25
C LYS A 59 5.28 -26.98 2.98
N GLN A 60 5.83 -26.00 2.26
CA GLN A 60 6.27 -24.72 2.81
C GLN A 60 7.25 -24.89 3.96
N MET A 61 8.22 -25.77 3.79
CA MET A 61 9.39 -25.89 4.65
C MET A 61 10.54 -25.13 4.02
N LYS A 62 11.43 -24.58 4.86
CA LYS A 62 12.63 -23.90 4.40
C LYS A 62 13.76 -24.92 4.25
N ARG A 63 14.31 -25.02 3.04
CA ARG A 63 15.51 -25.82 2.77
C ARG A 63 16.63 -25.47 3.75
N ARG A 64 17.28 -26.50 4.30
CA ARG A 64 18.44 -26.34 5.19
C ARG A 64 19.66 -25.86 4.43
N GLU A 65 20.42 -24.95 5.03
CA GLU A 65 21.64 -24.39 4.42
C GLU A 65 22.68 -25.48 4.09
N PRO A 66 22.94 -26.49 4.96
CA PRO A 66 23.84 -27.59 4.61
C PRO A 66 23.44 -28.37 3.36
N VAL A 67 22.13 -28.46 3.07
CA VAL A 67 21.63 -29.15 1.86
C VAL A 67 21.91 -28.32 0.61
N GLU A 68 21.70 -27.01 0.69
CA GLU A 68 22.01 -26.08 -0.41
C GLU A 68 23.51 -26.13 -0.76
N THR A 69 24.35 -25.98 0.26
CA THR A 69 25.81 -26.01 0.10
C THR A 69 26.29 -27.35 -0.47
N TRP A 70 25.72 -28.47 0.00
CA TRP A 70 26.04 -29.79 -0.56
C TRP A 70 25.61 -29.91 -2.03
N LEU A 71 24.40 -29.46 -2.40
CA LEU A 71 23.93 -29.50 -3.79
C LEU A 71 24.85 -28.71 -4.72
N GLN A 72 25.30 -27.52 -4.29
CA GLN A 72 26.25 -26.71 -5.06
C GLN A 72 27.60 -27.41 -5.22
N MET A 73 28.14 -27.98 -4.14
CA MET A 73 29.40 -28.74 -4.20
C MET A 73 29.31 -29.94 -5.14
N VAL A 74 28.16 -30.62 -5.20
CA VAL A 74 27.94 -31.73 -6.14
C VAL A 74 27.91 -31.21 -7.58
N GLU A 75 27.20 -30.12 -7.86
CA GLU A 75 27.15 -29.52 -9.21
C GLU A 75 28.53 -29.10 -9.73
N GLU A 76 29.33 -28.46 -8.88
CA GLU A 76 30.72 -28.12 -9.19
C GLU A 76 31.57 -29.37 -9.45
N MET A 77 31.46 -30.39 -8.58
CA MET A 77 32.18 -31.65 -8.73
C MET A 77 31.83 -32.37 -10.04
N GLU A 78 30.59 -32.28 -10.53
CA GLU A 78 30.20 -32.90 -11.80
C GLU A 78 30.99 -32.35 -12.98
N VAL A 79 31.09 -31.03 -13.04
CA VAL A 79 31.79 -30.32 -14.11
C VAL A 79 33.26 -30.68 -14.08
N GLU A 80 33.88 -30.68 -12.89
CA GLU A 80 35.28 -31.05 -12.72
C GLU A 80 35.55 -32.51 -13.11
N VAL A 81 34.71 -33.45 -12.68
CA VAL A 81 34.88 -34.87 -12.97
C VAL A 81 34.67 -35.17 -14.46
N GLU A 82 33.77 -34.47 -15.14
CA GLU A 82 33.57 -34.61 -16.58
C GLU A 82 34.83 -34.21 -17.36
N VAL A 83 35.47 -33.10 -16.99
CA VAL A 83 36.75 -32.66 -17.58
C VAL A 83 37.84 -33.72 -17.33
N VAL A 84 37.98 -34.19 -16.09
CA VAL A 84 38.99 -35.19 -15.72
C VAL A 84 38.78 -36.51 -16.46
N ILE A 85 37.54 -36.95 -16.63
CA ILE A 85 37.22 -38.17 -17.39
C ILE A 85 37.59 -38.01 -18.87
N LYS A 86 37.31 -36.85 -19.46
CA LYS A 86 37.64 -36.57 -20.86
C LYS A 86 39.15 -36.54 -21.08
N GLU A 87 39.89 -35.84 -20.22
CA GLU A 87 41.35 -35.77 -20.27
C GLU A 87 41.99 -37.14 -20.03
N GLY A 88 41.51 -37.89 -19.04
CA GLY A 88 41.99 -39.24 -18.74
C GLY A 88 41.78 -40.21 -19.90
N SER A 89 40.61 -40.18 -20.53
CA SER A 89 40.30 -41.01 -21.71
C SER A 89 41.23 -40.70 -22.89
N GLN A 90 41.57 -39.42 -23.10
CA GLN A 90 42.54 -39.00 -24.13
C GLN A 90 43.97 -39.44 -23.82
N GLN A 91 44.34 -39.60 -22.54
CA GLN A 91 45.64 -40.14 -22.18
C GLN A 91 45.70 -41.65 -22.41
N ILE A 92 44.63 -42.39 -22.08
CA ILE A 92 44.54 -43.84 -22.36
C ILE A 92 44.67 -44.11 -23.87
N SER A 93 43.99 -43.33 -24.72
CA SER A 93 44.08 -43.50 -26.18
C SER A 93 45.48 -43.25 -26.76
N LYS A 94 46.40 -42.67 -25.97
CA LYS A 94 47.80 -42.40 -26.36
C LYS A 94 48.78 -43.45 -25.82
N MET A 95 48.31 -44.48 -25.11
CA MET A 95 49.14 -45.55 -24.55
C MET A 95 49.35 -46.69 -25.56
N CYS A 96 50.54 -47.31 -25.56
CA CYS A 96 50.85 -48.47 -26.41
C CYS A 96 50.23 -49.78 -25.85
N LEU A 97 50.06 -50.80 -26.72
CA LEU A 97 49.56 -52.14 -26.38
C LEU A 97 50.37 -52.73 -25.21
N GLY A 98 49.76 -52.78 -24.02
CA GLY A 98 50.39 -53.24 -22.77
C GLY A 98 50.25 -52.30 -21.56
N GLY A 99 49.63 -51.13 -21.70
CA GLY A 99 49.14 -50.32 -20.55
C GLY A 99 50.19 -49.60 -19.69
N CYS A 100 51.49 -49.90 -19.80
CA CYS A 100 52.54 -49.28 -18.98
C CYS A 100 53.61 -48.50 -19.77
N CYS A 101 53.39 -48.19 -21.06
CA CYS A 101 54.32 -47.37 -21.86
C CYS A 101 53.61 -46.14 -22.48
N PRO A 102 53.49 -45.02 -21.74
CA PRO A 102 53.00 -43.77 -22.29
C PRO A 102 54.08 -43.08 -23.15
N LYS A 103 53.68 -42.40 -24.23
CA LYS A 103 54.56 -41.43 -24.93
C LYS A 103 54.94 -40.22 -24.06
N ASN A 104 54.26 -39.99 -22.92
CA ASN A 104 54.44 -38.82 -22.07
C ASN A 104 54.10 -39.10 -20.57
N CYS A 105 54.96 -39.84 -19.86
CA CYS A 105 54.71 -40.35 -18.50
C CYS A 105 54.29 -39.29 -17.46
N CYS A 106 54.82 -38.07 -17.55
CA CYS A 106 54.50 -37.01 -16.59
C CYS A 106 53.03 -36.55 -16.68
N SER A 107 52.45 -36.52 -17.88
CA SER A 107 51.05 -36.12 -18.08
C SER A 107 50.09 -37.21 -17.61
N SER A 108 50.40 -38.47 -17.92
CA SER A 108 49.62 -39.64 -17.43
C SER A 108 49.66 -39.75 -15.91
N TYR A 109 50.80 -39.49 -15.28
CA TYR A 109 50.91 -39.46 -13.82
C TYR A 109 50.06 -38.34 -13.21
N LYS A 110 50.14 -37.12 -13.76
CA LYS A 110 49.35 -35.97 -13.26
C LYS A 110 47.86 -36.26 -13.30
N ILE A 111 47.34 -36.73 -14.44
CA ILE A 111 45.91 -37.02 -14.55
C ILE A 111 45.51 -38.20 -13.65
N GLY A 112 46.32 -39.26 -13.55
CA GLY A 112 46.02 -40.40 -12.68
C GLY A 112 45.97 -40.01 -11.21
N LYS A 113 46.85 -39.13 -10.76
CA LYS A 113 46.79 -38.55 -9.41
C LYS A 113 45.48 -37.76 -9.21
N THR A 114 45.12 -36.91 -10.17
CA THR A 114 43.88 -36.12 -10.12
C THR A 114 42.63 -37.01 -10.10
N VAL A 115 42.60 -38.11 -10.86
CA VAL A 115 41.49 -39.09 -10.84
C VAL A 115 41.30 -39.68 -9.44
N VAL A 116 42.38 -40.10 -8.78
CA VAL A 116 42.31 -40.67 -7.42
C VAL A 116 41.89 -39.62 -6.39
N GLU A 117 42.38 -38.38 -6.52
CA GLU A 117 41.97 -37.26 -5.67
C GLU A 117 40.46 -36.97 -5.82
N LYS A 118 39.96 -36.86 -7.06
CA LYS A 118 38.54 -36.66 -7.34
C LYS A 118 37.69 -37.84 -6.90
N LEU A 119 38.15 -39.07 -7.07
CA LEU A 119 37.46 -40.28 -6.59
C LEU A 119 37.26 -40.24 -5.07
N THR A 120 38.28 -39.79 -4.33
CA THR A 120 38.20 -39.64 -2.87
C THR A 120 37.22 -38.53 -2.49
N ALA A 121 37.24 -37.40 -3.20
CA ALA A 121 36.30 -36.29 -2.98
C ALA A 121 34.85 -36.67 -3.28
N VAL A 122 34.58 -37.40 -4.38
CA VAL A 122 33.26 -37.91 -4.74
C VAL A 122 32.72 -38.84 -3.65
N LYS A 123 33.54 -39.79 -3.17
CA LYS A 123 33.14 -40.69 -2.07
C LYS A 123 32.82 -39.93 -0.79
N LYS A 124 33.57 -38.87 -0.49
CA LYS A 124 33.29 -38.00 0.65
C LYS A 124 31.93 -37.31 0.51
N LEU A 125 31.64 -36.72 -0.65
CA LEU A 125 30.35 -36.09 -0.93
C LEU A 125 29.17 -37.08 -0.84
N ILE A 126 29.35 -38.32 -1.31
CA ILE A 126 28.32 -39.38 -1.16
C ILE A 126 27.98 -39.58 0.33
N ASN A 127 28.99 -39.67 1.21
CA ASN A 127 28.77 -39.85 2.64
C ASN A 127 28.10 -38.63 3.29
N GLU A 128 28.41 -37.43 2.82
CA GLU A 128 27.81 -36.18 3.31
C GLU A 128 26.38 -35.97 2.82
N GLY A 129 25.96 -36.63 1.73
CA GLY A 129 24.64 -36.50 1.12
C GLY A 129 23.49 -37.19 1.86
N ASN A 130 23.77 -37.90 2.95
CA ASN A 130 22.76 -38.65 3.69
C ASN A 130 21.98 -37.76 4.67
N PHE A 131 21.10 -36.90 4.13
CA PHE A 131 20.24 -36.03 4.93
C PHE A 131 18.96 -36.76 5.38
N VAL A 132 18.79 -36.91 6.69
CA VAL A 132 17.54 -37.41 7.31
C VAL A 132 16.41 -36.37 7.15
N GLU A 133 16.73 -35.10 7.37
CA GLU A 133 15.83 -33.96 7.20
C GLU A 133 16.47 -32.94 6.26
N VAL A 134 15.79 -32.61 5.17
CA VAL A 134 16.31 -31.70 4.12
C VAL A 134 15.83 -30.26 4.28
N ALA A 135 14.83 -30.04 5.14
CA ALA A 135 14.20 -28.75 5.34
C ALA A 135 13.67 -28.66 6.77
N ASP A 136 13.61 -27.44 7.29
CA ASP A 136 12.99 -27.11 8.57
C ASP A 136 11.58 -26.57 8.34
N PRO A 137 10.61 -26.85 9.24
CA PRO A 137 9.34 -26.15 9.22
C PRO A 137 9.57 -24.64 9.23
N LEU A 138 8.96 -23.90 8.30
CA LEU A 138 8.91 -22.44 8.40
C LEU A 138 8.12 -22.10 9.67
N THR A 139 8.81 -21.78 10.77
CA THR A 139 8.18 -21.18 11.94
C THR A 139 7.89 -19.71 11.65
N LEU A 140 7.05 -19.45 10.64
CA LEU A 140 6.40 -18.16 10.50
C LEU A 140 5.39 -18.10 11.65
N THR A 141 5.61 -17.17 12.58
CA THR A 141 4.57 -16.83 13.56
C THR A 141 3.32 -16.47 12.78
N LYS A 142 2.14 -16.96 13.17
CA LYS A 142 0.89 -16.71 12.43
C LYS A 142 0.55 -15.22 12.34
N VAL A 143 1.01 -14.44 13.31
CA VAL A 143 0.74 -13.01 13.48
C VAL A 143 2.01 -12.33 13.95
N GLU A 144 2.24 -11.10 13.52
CA GLU A 144 3.30 -10.21 14.02
C GLU A 144 2.68 -9.14 14.91
N GLU A 145 3.24 -8.88 16.09
CA GLU A 145 2.70 -7.87 16.99
C GLU A 145 2.96 -6.45 16.46
N MET A 146 1.91 -5.63 16.40
CA MET A 146 2.00 -4.25 15.99
C MET A 146 2.17 -3.33 17.20
N PRO A 147 3.12 -2.37 17.17
CA PRO A 147 3.20 -1.33 18.18
C PRO A 147 1.89 -0.53 18.21
N SER A 148 1.11 -0.65 19.29
CA SER A 148 -0.16 0.05 19.44
C SER A 148 -0.21 0.89 20.71
N ARG A 149 -0.79 2.10 20.58
CA ARG A 149 -1.12 2.94 21.73
C ARG A 149 -2.39 2.41 22.41
N PRO A 150 -2.69 2.82 23.66
CA PRO A 150 -3.97 2.54 24.28
C PRO A 150 -5.11 3.04 23.38
N MET A 151 -6.08 2.17 23.12
CA MET A 151 -7.31 2.54 22.40
C MET A 151 -8.27 3.16 23.41
N VAL A 152 -9.06 4.14 22.97
CA VAL A 152 -10.06 4.81 23.80
C VAL A 152 -11.36 4.90 23.00
N GLY A 153 -12.48 4.49 23.61
CA GLY A 153 -13.82 4.72 23.08
C GLY A 153 -14.19 3.90 21.84
N MET A 154 -13.40 2.89 21.46
CA MET A 154 -13.63 2.06 20.26
C MET A 154 -13.80 0.56 20.60
N ASP A 155 -13.96 0.20 21.87
CA ASP A 155 -14.05 -1.19 22.33
C ASP A 155 -15.24 -1.94 21.71
N SER A 156 -16.40 -1.30 21.62
CA SER A 156 -17.58 -1.88 20.97
C SER A 156 -17.37 -2.13 19.48
N MET A 157 -16.66 -1.23 18.79
CA MET A 157 -16.35 -1.38 17.37
C MET A 157 -15.33 -2.49 17.14
N LEU A 158 -14.32 -2.60 18.01
CA LEU A 158 -13.37 -3.70 18.00
C LEU A 158 -14.11 -5.05 18.10
N GLU A 159 -15.02 -5.20 19.06
CA GLU A 159 -15.79 -6.45 19.21
C GLU A 159 -16.69 -6.74 17.99
N ASN A 160 -17.33 -5.72 17.42
CA ASN A 160 -18.16 -5.89 16.23
C ASN A 160 -17.35 -6.35 15.01
N VAL A 161 -16.17 -5.75 14.78
CA VAL A 161 -15.29 -6.17 13.68
C VAL A 161 -14.71 -7.57 13.97
N TRP A 162 -14.33 -7.84 15.21
CA TRP A 162 -13.83 -9.14 15.64
C TRP A 162 -14.85 -10.25 15.38
N LYS A 163 -16.12 -10.01 15.73
CA LYS A 163 -17.21 -10.93 15.43
C LYS A 163 -17.31 -11.26 13.94
N CYS A 164 -17.23 -10.25 13.06
CA CYS A 164 -17.23 -10.50 11.62
C CYS A 164 -16.02 -11.32 11.13
N LEU A 165 -14.88 -11.21 11.82
CA LEU A 165 -13.68 -11.97 11.48
C LEU A 165 -13.77 -13.43 11.89
N THR A 166 -14.42 -13.76 13.00
CA THR A 166 -14.40 -15.11 13.59
C THR A 166 -15.72 -15.89 13.50
N GLU A 167 -16.87 -15.21 13.42
CA GLU A 167 -18.19 -15.85 13.50
C GLU A 167 -18.99 -15.80 12.18
N GLU A 168 -18.70 -14.84 11.29
CA GLU A 168 -19.44 -14.62 10.03
C GLU A 168 -18.59 -15.06 8.83
N ASP A 169 -18.57 -16.36 8.51
CA ASP A 169 -17.72 -16.94 7.45
C ASP A 169 -17.96 -16.30 6.06
N GLU A 170 -19.21 -15.93 5.76
CA GLU A 170 -19.61 -15.28 4.50
C GLU A 170 -19.08 -13.85 4.32
N VAL A 171 -18.65 -13.19 5.39
CA VAL A 171 -18.13 -11.81 5.35
C VAL A 171 -16.65 -11.83 4.97
N GLY A 172 -16.35 -11.74 3.69
CA GLY A 172 -14.95 -11.79 3.21
C GLY A 172 -14.19 -10.47 3.30
N ILE A 173 -14.84 -9.34 2.98
CA ILE A 173 -14.21 -8.02 2.90
C ILE A 173 -14.90 -7.07 3.88
N ILE A 174 -14.10 -6.45 4.75
CA ILE A 174 -14.56 -5.54 5.81
C ILE A 174 -13.91 -4.17 5.60
N GLY A 175 -14.73 -3.14 5.44
CA GLY A 175 -14.28 -1.75 5.33
C GLY A 175 -14.37 -1.03 6.68
N ILE A 176 -13.33 -0.27 7.01
CA ILE A 176 -13.31 0.65 8.15
C ILE A 176 -13.00 2.05 7.59
N TYR A 177 -13.92 3.00 7.74
CA TYR A 177 -13.74 4.34 7.18
C TYR A 177 -14.09 5.44 8.17
N GLY A 178 -13.65 6.66 7.90
CA GLY A 178 -13.86 7.80 8.80
C GLY A 178 -12.79 8.86 8.62
N MET A 179 -12.96 10.00 9.29
CA MET A 179 -12.08 11.16 9.14
C MET A 179 -10.62 10.86 9.46
N ARG A 180 -9.69 11.63 8.87
CA ARG A 180 -8.27 11.60 9.23
C ARG A 180 -8.12 11.81 10.75
N GLY A 181 -7.20 11.06 11.38
CA GLY A 181 -6.92 11.21 12.81
C GLY A 181 -7.96 10.64 13.77
N VAL A 182 -9.07 10.05 13.27
CA VAL A 182 -10.14 9.47 14.11
C VAL A 182 -9.73 8.15 14.81
N GLY A 183 -8.63 7.52 14.41
CA GLY A 183 -8.09 6.32 15.06
C GLY A 183 -8.28 4.99 14.32
N LYS A 184 -8.63 5.01 13.02
CA LYS A 184 -8.78 3.80 12.18
C LYS A 184 -7.57 2.87 12.20
N THR A 185 -6.36 3.40 11.96
CA THR A 185 -5.11 2.64 12.03
C THR A 185 -4.88 2.06 13.42
N THR A 186 -5.22 2.79 14.48
CA THR A 186 -5.12 2.30 15.86
C THR A 186 -6.05 1.12 16.09
N LEU A 187 -7.30 1.19 15.60
CA LEU A 187 -8.26 0.09 15.66
C LEU A 187 -7.75 -1.13 14.87
N LEU A 188 -7.23 -0.94 13.65
CA LEU A 188 -6.68 -2.02 12.84
C LEU A 188 -5.48 -2.69 13.53
N LYS A 189 -4.58 -1.92 14.16
CA LYS A 189 -3.46 -2.45 14.95
C LYS A 189 -3.92 -3.25 16.17
N LYS A 190 -5.01 -2.82 16.83
CA LYS A 190 -5.62 -3.59 17.92
C LYS A 190 -6.19 -4.91 17.41
N ILE A 191 -6.95 -4.89 16.32
CA ILE A 191 -7.48 -6.10 15.66
C ILE A 191 -6.35 -7.08 15.35
N ASN A 192 -5.24 -6.60 14.77
CA ASN A 192 -4.07 -7.43 14.51
C ASN A 192 -3.57 -8.14 15.78
N ASN A 193 -3.37 -7.38 16.86
CA ASN A 193 -2.81 -7.93 18.10
C ASN A 193 -3.79 -8.85 18.82
N GLU A 194 -5.11 -8.68 18.66
CA GLU A 194 -6.10 -9.61 19.22
C GLU A 194 -5.90 -11.05 18.71
N PHE A 195 -5.40 -11.24 17.48
CA PHE A 195 -5.03 -12.58 16.98
C PHE A 195 -3.88 -13.24 17.76
N LEU A 196 -3.05 -12.47 18.48
CA LEU A 196 -2.03 -13.04 19.37
C LEU A 196 -2.61 -13.53 20.70
N HIS A 197 -3.66 -12.85 21.18
CA HIS A 197 -4.19 -13.04 22.54
C HIS A 197 -5.41 -13.97 22.57
N ARG A 198 -6.28 -13.89 21.56
CA ARG A 198 -7.50 -14.69 21.45
C ARG A 198 -7.18 -15.98 20.70
N ARG A 199 -7.06 -17.11 21.42
CA ARG A 199 -6.71 -18.43 20.84
C ARG A 199 -7.83 -19.09 20.00
N THR A 200 -8.82 -18.34 19.53
CA THR A 200 -10.06 -18.86 18.94
C THR A 200 -10.16 -18.62 17.44
N HIS A 201 -9.04 -18.56 16.71
CA HIS A 201 -9.05 -18.40 15.26
C HIS A 201 -8.26 -19.51 14.57
N ASP A 202 -8.66 -19.83 13.35
CA ASP A 202 -8.14 -20.92 12.52
C ASP A 202 -7.42 -20.42 11.25
N PHE A 203 -7.14 -19.11 11.18
CA PHE A 203 -6.27 -18.55 10.15
C PHE A 203 -4.83 -19.10 10.23
N ASP A 204 -4.25 -19.33 9.07
CA ASP A 204 -2.87 -19.76 8.88
C ASP A 204 -1.89 -18.58 8.94
N VAL A 205 -2.32 -17.40 8.49
CA VAL A 205 -1.49 -16.20 8.43
C VAL A 205 -2.32 -14.92 8.53
N VAL A 206 -1.82 -13.96 9.31
CA VAL A 206 -2.28 -12.56 9.35
C VAL A 206 -1.16 -11.68 8.80
N ILE A 207 -1.52 -10.80 7.86
CA ILE A 207 -0.60 -9.98 7.07
C ILE A 207 -1.00 -8.51 7.22
N TRP A 208 -0.12 -7.70 7.79
CA TRP A 208 -0.26 -6.24 7.80
C TRP A 208 0.37 -5.65 6.55
N VAL A 209 -0.32 -4.72 5.90
CA VAL A 209 0.16 -4.02 4.70
C VAL A 209 -0.12 -2.52 4.82
N ASP A 210 0.89 -1.70 4.54
CA ASP A 210 0.76 -0.25 4.47
C ASP A 210 0.61 0.18 2.99
N VAL A 211 -0.53 0.81 2.65
CA VAL A 211 -0.86 1.16 1.27
C VAL A 211 -0.36 2.57 0.95
N SER A 212 0.82 2.67 0.35
CA SER A 212 1.40 3.94 -0.07
C SER A 212 0.64 4.57 -1.25
N LYS A 213 0.62 5.92 -1.31
CA LYS A 213 0.08 6.67 -2.46
C LYS A 213 0.84 6.41 -3.77
N GLU A 214 2.14 6.20 -3.67
CA GLU A 214 3.04 5.99 -4.80
C GLU A 214 3.29 4.49 -4.98
N SER A 215 2.98 3.95 -6.17
CA SER A 215 3.20 2.54 -6.55
C SER A 215 2.69 1.50 -5.53
N TYR A 216 1.39 1.59 -5.18
CA TYR A 216 0.81 0.72 -4.15
C TYR A 216 0.93 -0.77 -4.51
N VAL A 217 0.85 -1.16 -5.79
CA VAL A 217 0.93 -2.58 -6.21
C VAL A 217 2.26 -3.19 -5.77
N LYS A 218 3.38 -2.53 -6.08
CA LYS A 218 4.72 -2.99 -5.70
C LYS A 218 4.88 -3.08 -4.19
N LYS A 219 4.39 -2.06 -3.46
CA LYS A 219 4.48 -2.02 -2.00
C LYS A 219 3.66 -3.14 -1.34
N VAL A 220 2.41 -3.34 -1.77
CA VAL A 220 1.53 -4.40 -1.28
C VAL A 220 2.12 -5.78 -1.57
N GLN A 221 2.57 -6.02 -2.80
CA GLN A 221 3.19 -7.30 -3.18
C GLN A 221 4.47 -7.57 -2.37
N LYS A 222 5.27 -6.54 -2.10
CA LYS A 222 6.47 -6.66 -1.26
C LYS A 222 6.11 -7.03 0.18
N ASP A 223 5.20 -6.30 0.82
CA ASP A 223 4.83 -6.56 2.22
C ASP A 223 4.22 -7.96 2.39
N ILE A 224 3.37 -8.40 1.45
CA ILE A 224 2.83 -9.76 1.44
C ILE A 224 3.93 -10.80 1.19
N GLY A 225 4.82 -10.54 0.21
CA GLY A 225 5.93 -11.42 -0.13
C GLY A 225 6.87 -11.65 1.04
N ASP A 226 7.33 -10.58 1.68
CA ASP A 226 8.20 -10.59 2.86
C ASP A 226 7.55 -11.39 3.99
N ARG A 227 6.25 -11.14 4.25
CA ARG A 227 5.48 -11.85 5.28
C ARG A 227 5.33 -13.34 5.01
N LEU A 228 5.21 -13.73 3.75
CA LEU A 228 5.13 -15.13 3.33
C LEU A 228 6.52 -15.79 3.14
N GLY A 229 7.62 -15.04 3.36
CA GLY A 229 8.98 -15.52 3.16
C GLY A 229 9.34 -15.76 1.68
N LEU A 230 8.65 -15.09 0.76
CA LEU A 230 8.83 -15.21 -0.68
C LEU A 230 9.96 -14.30 -1.17
N LYS A 231 10.89 -14.85 -1.94
CA LYS A 231 11.89 -14.05 -2.67
C LYS A 231 11.28 -13.55 -3.97
N LEU A 232 10.68 -12.36 -3.92
CA LEU A 232 10.09 -11.70 -5.10
C LEU A 232 11.12 -10.80 -5.80
N SER A 233 11.08 -10.75 -7.12
CA SER A 233 11.92 -9.82 -7.92
C SER A 233 11.56 -8.36 -7.62
N GLU A 234 12.55 -7.45 -7.59
CA GLU A 234 12.30 -6.01 -7.42
C GLU A 234 11.99 -5.27 -8.74
N ASP A 235 12.10 -5.97 -9.88
CA ASP A 235 11.87 -5.43 -11.22
C ASP A 235 10.38 -5.07 -11.44
N GLU A 236 10.11 -3.85 -11.87
CA GLU A 236 8.75 -3.35 -12.12
C GLU A 236 8.05 -4.10 -13.27
N CYS A 237 8.79 -4.61 -14.25
CA CYS A 237 8.22 -5.38 -15.35
C CYS A 237 7.64 -6.74 -14.91
N GLN A 238 7.82 -7.13 -13.64
CA GLN A 238 7.41 -8.43 -13.11
C GLN A 238 6.23 -8.37 -12.11
N GLU A 239 5.48 -7.27 -12.04
CA GLU A 239 4.29 -7.14 -11.18
C GLU A 239 3.30 -8.30 -11.33
N ALA A 240 2.92 -8.64 -12.56
CA ALA A 240 1.99 -9.74 -12.82
C ALA A 240 2.57 -11.11 -12.42
N ALA A 241 3.89 -11.30 -12.54
CA ALA A 241 4.53 -12.55 -12.11
C ALA A 241 4.51 -12.67 -10.57
N ARG A 242 4.81 -11.59 -9.85
CA ARG A 242 4.71 -11.54 -8.38
C ARG A 242 3.29 -11.82 -7.90
N ALA A 243 2.29 -11.19 -8.51
CA ALA A 243 0.88 -11.42 -8.20
C ALA A 243 0.51 -12.90 -8.31
N ARG A 244 0.91 -13.59 -9.38
CA ARG A 244 0.65 -15.03 -9.57
C ARG A 244 1.29 -15.90 -8.50
N VAL A 245 2.52 -15.58 -8.08
CA VAL A 245 3.21 -16.30 -7.00
C VAL A 245 2.47 -16.12 -5.67
N ILE A 246 2.13 -14.88 -5.32
CA ILE A 246 1.38 -14.56 -4.10
C ILE A 246 0.03 -15.28 -4.10
N PHE A 247 -0.71 -15.20 -5.21
CA PHE A 247 -2.02 -15.84 -5.36
C PHE A 247 -1.95 -17.35 -5.15
N ASN A 248 -0.97 -18.02 -5.74
CA ASN A 248 -0.80 -19.47 -5.62
C ASN A 248 -0.52 -19.91 -4.18
N VAL A 249 0.17 -19.08 -3.39
CA VAL A 249 0.48 -19.37 -1.99
C VAL A 249 -0.72 -19.08 -1.10
N LEU A 250 -1.37 -17.92 -1.26
CA LEU A 250 -2.53 -17.52 -0.47
C LEU A 250 -3.75 -18.39 -0.74
N SER A 251 -3.94 -18.89 -1.97
CA SER A 251 -5.08 -19.78 -2.31
C SER A 251 -5.07 -21.11 -1.56
N LYS A 252 -3.92 -21.48 -0.97
CA LYS A 252 -3.75 -22.70 -0.17
C LYS A 252 -3.84 -22.44 1.33
N LYS A 253 -4.17 -21.21 1.74
CA LYS A 253 -4.19 -20.77 3.14
C LYS A 253 -5.49 -20.06 3.46
N ARG A 254 -5.90 -20.15 4.72
CA ARG A 254 -6.87 -19.25 5.33
C ARG A 254 -6.12 -18.05 5.87
N PHE A 255 -6.32 -16.89 5.27
CA PHE A 255 -5.53 -15.69 5.58
C PHE A 255 -6.40 -14.54 6.07
N VAL A 256 -5.76 -13.60 6.77
CA VAL A 256 -6.29 -12.25 6.99
C VAL A 256 -5.28 -11.26 6.44
N VAL A 257 -5.69 -10.40 5.50
CA VAL A 257 -4.89 -9.27 5.04
C VAL A 257 -5.50 -7.97 5.60
N LEU A 258 -4.68 -7.21 6.32
CA LEU A 258 -5.02 -5.91 6.91
C LEU A 258 -4.37 -4.81 6.08
N LEU A 259 -5.16 -4.14 5.23
CA LEU A 259 -4.71 -3.07 4.34
C LEU A 259 -4.93 -1.71 5.03
N ASP A 260 -3.86 -1.07 5.52
CA ASP A 260 -3.96 0.23 6.17
C ASP A 260 -3.84 1.39 5.16
N ASP A 261 -4.65 2.42 5.37
CA ASP A 261 -4.65 3.72 4.68
C ASP A 261 -4.84 3.66 3.16
N ILE A 262 -5.92 3.01 2.71
CA ILE A 262 -6.26 2.95 1.28
C ILE A 262 -6.71 4.32 0.75
N TRP A 263 -6.01 4.80 -0.28
CA TRP A 263 -6.31 6.06 -0.99
C TRP A 263 -7.15 5.89 -2.27
N THR A 264 -7.01 4.75 -2.95
CA THR A 264 -7.73 4.42 -4.20
C THR A 264 -8.13 2.95 -4.19
N ARG A 265 -9.07 2.53 -5.05
CA ARG A 265 -9.47 1.12 -5.12
C ARG A 265 -8.26 0.24 -5.42
N VAL A 266 -7.98 -0.72 -4.54
CA VAL A 266 -6.97 -1.77 -4.74
C VAL A 266 -7.62 -2.91 -5.53
N ASP A 267 -7.00 -3.28 -6.65
CA ASP A 267 -7.40 -4.48 -7.38
C ASP A 267 -6.67 -5.70 -6.79
N PHE A 268 -7.43 -6.67 -6.29
CA PHE A 268 -6.88 -7.86 -5.65
C PHE A 268 -6.16 -8.77 -6.64
N ASP A 269 -6.58 -8.80 -7.90
CA ASP A 269 -5.93 -9.60 -8.93
C ASP A 269 -4.52 -9.05 -9.24
N ASP A 270 -4.39 -7.72 -9.30
CA ASP A 270 -3.11 -7.03 -9.55
C ASP A 270 -2.10 -7.26 -8.42
N VAL A 271 -2.56 -7.35 -7.17
CA VAL A 271 -1.67 -7.61 -6.01
C VAL A 271 -1.55 -9.09 -5.66
N GLY A 272 -2.31 -9.96 -6.30
CA GLY A 272 -2.29 -11.41 -6.10
C GLY A 272 -3.05 -11.91 -4.86
N ILE A 273 -3.99 -11.13 -4.31
CA ILE A 273 -4.82 -11.55 -3.18
C ILE A 273 -6.03 -12.33 -3.73
N PRO A 274 -6.23 -13.61 -3.38
CA PRO A 274 -7.44 -14.33 -3.75
C PRO A 274 -8.66 -13.65 -3.12
N ARG A 275 -9.74 -13.46 -3.89
CA ARG A 275 -10.90 -12.76 -3.35
C ARG A 275 -11.54 -13.58 -2.21
N PRO A 276 -11.73 -12.98 -1.03
CA PRO A 276 -12.41 -13.65 0.08
C PRO A 276 -13.83 -14.12 -0.27
N ASP A 277 -14.15 -15.37 0.08
CA ASP A 277 -15.48 -15.95 -0.08
C ASP A 277 -15.82 -16.95 1.04
N GLY A 278 -17.05 -17.45 1.06
CA GLY A 278 -17.51 -18.38 2.11
C GLY A 278 -16.85 -19.77 2.05
N GLN A 279 -16.14 -20.12 0.96
CA GLN A 279 -15.43 -21.40 0.84
C GLN A 279 -14.02 -21.31 1.41
N ASN A 280 -13.26 -20.28 1.03
CA ASN A 280 -11.90 -20.07 1.51
C ASN A 280 -11.88 -19.47 2.94
N LYS A 281 -12.97 -18.81 3.36
CA LYS A 281 -13.14 -18.19 4.68
C LYS A 281 -12.02 -17.21 5.05
N SER A 282 -11.23 -16.77 4.07
CA SER A 282 -10.20 -15.75 4.24
C SER A 282 -10.85 -14.39 4.41
N LYS A 283 -10.11 -13.42 4.96
CA LYS A 283 -10.62 -12.09 5.26
C LYS A 283 -9.68 -11.01 4.72
N VAL A 284 -10.26 -9.92 4.21
CA VAL A 284 -9.55 -8.67 3.95
C VAL A 284 -10.21 -7.57 4.76
N VAL A 285 -9.44 -6.91 5.62
CA VAL A 285 -9.89 -5.72 6.36
C VAL A 285 -9.10 -4.54 5.84
N PHE A 286 -9.77 -3.43 5.56
CA PHE A 286 -9.07 -2.23 5.13
C PHE A 286 -9.52 -0.98 5.87
N THR A 287 -8.61 0.00 5.97
CA THR A 287 -8.93 1.35 6.46
C THR A 287 -8.88 2.37 5.33
N THR A 288 -9.73 3.39 5.36
CA THR A 288 -9.65 4.53 4.41
C THR A 288 -10.25 5.80 5.01
N GLU A 289 -9.75 6.96 4.59
CA GLU A 289 -10.35 8.26 4.95
C GLU A 289 -11.62 8.57 4.15
N SER A 290 -11.79 7.96 2.97
CA SER A 290 -12.86 8.28 2.03
C SER A 290 -13.96 7.22 2.00
N GLU A 291 -15.18 7.63 2.33
CA GLU A 291 -16.37 6.78 2.18
C GLU A 291 -16.55 6.30 0.73
N ALA A 292 -16.29 7.18 -0.25
CA ALA A 292 -16.38 6.83 -1.67
C ALA A 292 -15.37 5.74 -2.06
N VAL A 293 -14.13 5.80 -1.53
CA VAL A 293 -13.13 4.76 -1.75
C VAL A 293 -13.55 3.45 -1.08
N SER A 294 -14.08 3.52 0.16
CA SER A 294 -14.61 2.34 0.86
C SER A 294 -15.69 1.62 0.04
N LEU A 295 -16.68 2.36 -0.49
CA LEU A 295 -17.75 1.78 -1.30
C LEU A 295 -17.22 1.14 -2.60
N ARG A 296 -16.16 1.69 -3.21
CA ARG A 296 -15.53 1.13 -4.41
C ARG A 296 -14.78 -0.18 -4.16
N MET A 297 -14.36 -0.44 -2.92
CA MET A 297 -13.80 -1.73 -2.51
C MET A 297 -14.87 -2.81 -2.34
N LEU A 298 -16.16 -2.44 -2.38
CA LEU A 298 -17.32 -3.33 -2.28
C LEU A 298 -17.28 -4.27 -1.05
N PRO A 299 -17.11 -3.74 0.18
CA PRO A 299 -17.09 -4.56 1.38
C PRO A 299 -18.47 -5.15 1.68
N GLN A 300 -18.51 -6.36 2.24
CA GLN A 300 -19.75 -6.96 2.76
C GLN A 300 -20.20 -6.30 4.07
N LYS A 301 -19.26 -5.81 4.88
CA LYS A 301 -19.52 -5.03 6.10
C LYS A 301 -18.68 -3.77 6.08
N ASN A 302 -19.29 -2.63 6.35
CA ASN A 302 -18.62 -1.33 6.34
C ASN A 302 -18.88 -0.60 7.67
N PHE A 303 -17.81 -0.26 8.39
CA PHE A 303 -17.86 0.36 9.71
C PHE A 303 -17.33 1.78 9.64
N LYS A 304 -18.14 2.75 10.05
CA LYS A 304 -17.72 4.14 10.17
C LYS A 304 -17.18 4.40 11.57
N VAL A 305 -15.91 4.76 11.67
CA VAL A 305 -15.30 5.25 12.92
C VAL A 305 -15.69 6.71 13.10
N GLU A 306 -16.37 7.00 14.19
CA GLU A 306 -16.81 8.35 14.55
C GLU A 306 -15.84 9.01 15.53
N CYS A 307 -15.88 10.34 15.61
CA CYS A 307 -15.12 11.08 16.62
C CYS A 307 -15.56 10.66 18.03
N LEU A 308 -14.66 10.86 19.00
CA LEU A 308 -14.97 10.57 20.40
C LEU A 308 -16.11 11.46 20.90
N GLY A 309 -16.98 10.87 21.71
CA GLY A 309 -17.91 11.63 22.52
C GLY A 309 -17.17 12.55 23.48
N TRP A 310 -17.88 13.58 23.99
CA TRP A 310 -17.29 14.58 24.87
C TRP A 310 -16.57 13.97 26.09
N ASN A 311 -17.16 12.94 26.71
CA ASN A 311 -16.60 12.33 27.92
C ASN A 311 -15.26 11.65 27.63
N GLU A 312 -15.21 10.80 26.60
CA GLU A 312 -13.99 10.09 26.18
C GLU A 312 -12.93 11.06 25.68
N ALA A 313 -13.33 12.06 24.89
CA ALA A 313 -12.45 13.11 24.39
C ALA A 313 -11.81 13.92 25.54
N TRP A 314 -12.63 14.32 26.51
CA TRP A 314 -12.18 15.09 27.66
C TRP A 314 -11.25 14.29 28.57
N ASP A 315 -11.56 13.01 28.81
CA ASP A 315 -10.71 12.13 29.59
C ASP A 315 -9.36 11.89 28.92
N LEU A 316 -9.35 11.67 27.59
CA LEU A 316 -8.12 11.57 26.81
C LEU A 316 -7.28 12.85 26.88
N PHE A 317 -7.91 14.02 26.73
CA PHE A 317 -7.23 15.31 26.79
C PHE A 317 -6.61 15.57 28.16
N LYS A 318 -7.37 15.38 29.25
CA LYS A 318 -6.86 15.54 30.62
C LYS A 318 -5.66 14.63 30.90
N LYS A 319 -5.74 13.37 30.43
CA LYS A 319 -4.65 12.40 30.60
C LYS A 319 -3.38 12.86 29.88
N THR A 320 -3.53 13.43 28.68
CA THR A 320 -2.42 13.92 27.86
C THR A 320 -1.78 15.19 28.44
N VAL A 321 -2.59 16.17 28.83
CA VAL A 321 -2.10 17.45 29.43
C VAL A 321 -1.43 17.21 30.78
N GLY A 322 -1.99 16.30 31.58
CA GLY A 322 -1.49 16.00 32.92
C GLY A 322 -1.96 16.98 34.00
N LYS A 323 -1.95 16.51 35.25
CA LYS A 323 -2.48 17.27 36.40
C LYS A 323 -1.68 18.53 36.73
N GLU A 324 -0.37 18.54 36.46
CA GLU A 324 0.49 19.68 36.78
C GLU A 324 0.07 20.94 36.00
N ALA A 325 -0.09 20.83 34.67
CA ALA A 325 -0.53 21.94 33.84
C ALA A 325 -1.97 22.35 34.16
N LEU A 326 -2.90 21.39 34.30
CA LEU A 326 -4.30 21.66 34.61
C LEU A 326 -4.50 22.44 35.92
N ASN A 327 -3.65 22.19 36.92
CA ASN A 327 -3.74 22.82 38.24
C ASN A 327 -2.84 24.05 38.39
N SER A 328 -2.14 24.47 37.35
CA SER A 328 -1.17 25.59 37.44
C SER A 328 -1.84 26.96 37.61
N HIS A 329 -3.12 27.10 37.26
CA HIS A 329 -3.91 28.32 37.48
C HIS A 329 -5.42 28.02 37.53
N HIS A 330 -6.19 28.78 38.32
CA HIS A 330 -7.63 28.56 38.53
C HIS A 330 -8.49 28.63 37.26
N GLN A 331 -8.05 29.38 36.24
CA GLN A 331 -8.75 29.50 34.94
C GLN A 331 -8.40 28.38 33.94
N ILE A 332 -7.30 27.65 34.14
CA ILE A 332 -6.81 26.67 33.16
C ILE A 332 -7.78 25.49 32.98
N PRO A 333 -8.43 24.93 34.01
CA PRO A 333 -9.38 23.83 33.79
C PRO A 333 -10.49 24.17 32.79
N GLU A 334 -11.04 25.38 32.87
CA GLU A 334 -12.08 25.84 31.94
C GLU A 334 -11.50 26.09 30.54
N LEU A 335 -10.34 26.74 30.43
CA LEU A 335 -9.68 26.96 29.14
C LEU A 335 -9.25 25.65 28.47
N ALA A 336 -8.82 24.66 29.26
CA ALA A 336 -8.47 23.33 28.78
C ALA A 336 -9.69 22.59 28.21
N ALA A 337 -10.85 22.70 28.87
CA ALA A 337 -12.10 22.17 28.33
C ALA A 337 -12.47 22.83 27.00
N ARG A 338 -12.28 24.15 26.87
CA ARG A 338 -12.49 24.87 25.61
C ARG A 338 -11.53 24.40 24.52
N VAL A 339 -10.24 24.27 24.81
CA VAL A 339 -9.26 23.73 23.84
C VAL A 339 -9.66 22.31 23.39
N ALA A 340 -10.06 21.44 24.31
CA ALA A 340 -10.52 20.09 23.98
C ALA A 340 -11.78 20.10 23.09
N LEU A 341 -12.69 21.05 23.32
CA LEU A 341 -13.88 21.24 22.50
C LEU A 341 -13.52 21.63 21.06
N GLU A 342 -12.56 22.54 20.88
CA GLU A 342 -12.05 22.95 19.55
C GLU A 342 -11.34 21.80 18.81
N CYS A 343 -11.01 20.68 19.49
CA CYS A 343 -10.46 19.48 18.84
C CYS A 343 -11.54 18.57 18.25
N GLU A 344 -12.83 18.88 18.42
CA GLU A 344 -13.99 18.18 17.85
C GLU A 344 -13.99 16.65 18.07
N GLY A 345 -13.45 16.19 19.19
CA GLY A 345 -13.40 14.77 19.53
C GLY A 345 -12.42 13.95 18.68
N LEU A 346 -11.57 14.57 17.86
CA LEU A 346 -10.52 13.87 17.11
C LEU A 346 -9.38 13.42 18.04
N PRO A 347 -9.13 12.11 18.20
CA PRO A 347 -8.06 11.61 19.08
C PRO A 347 -6.68 12.18 18.75
N LEU A 348 -6.33 12.27 17.46
CA LEU A 348 -5.04 12.83 17.05
C LEU A 348 -4.88 14.29 17.47
N ALA A 349 -5.90 15.13 17.24
CA ALA A 349 -5.88 16.53 17.62
C ALA A 349 -5.78 16.68 19.15
N LEU A 350 -6.60 15.95 19.90
CA LEU A 350 -6.61 15.97 21.37
C LEU A 350 -5.24 15.59 21.95
N VAL A 351 -4.58 14.57 21.38
CA VAL A 351 -3.25 14.14 21.83
C VAL A 351 -2.19 15.17 21.46
N THR A 352 -2.12 15.60 20.20
CA THR A 352 -1.08 16.54 19.74
C THR A 352 -1.18 17.90 20.44
N ILE A 353 -2.39 18.44 20.56
CA ILE A 353 -2.63 19.71 21.26
C ILE A 353 -2.43 19.51 22.76
N GLY A 354 -2.94 18.43 23.34
CA GLY A 354 -2.75 18.11 24.75
C GLY A 354 -1.27 18.03 25.15
N GLU A 355 -0.43 17.36 24.35
CA GLU A 355 1.02 17.26 24.55
C GLU A 355 1.68 18.64 24.50
N THR A 356 1.27 19.49 23.56
CA THR A 356 1.75 20.88 23.46
C THR A 356 1.37 21.70 24.69
N MET A 357 0.12 21.55 25.14
CA MET A 357 -0.42 22.29 26.28
C MET A 357 0.08 21.78 27.63
N ALA A 358 0.65 20.58 27.71
CA ALA A 358 1.21 20.02 28.95
C ALA A 358 2.34 20.88 29.55
N SER A 359 3.01 21.71 28.74
CA SER A 359 4.05 22.65 29.19
C SER A 359 3.52 24.05 29.57
N LYS A 360 2.24 24.34 29.29
CA LYS A 360 1.66 25.68 29.32
C LYS A 360 0.99 25.98 30.65
N LYS A 361 1.56 26.96 31.38
CA LYS A 361 1.18 27.28 32.76
C LYS A 361 0.44 28.62 32.89
N ALA A 362 0.42 29.44 31.84
CA ALA A 362 -0.22 30.75 31.88
C ALA A 362 -1.54 30.78 31.07
N PRO A 363 -2.63 31.36 31.61
CA PRO A 363 -3.93 31.40 30.92
C PRO A 363 -3.93 32.03 29.53
N HIS A 364 -3.05 33.00 29.26
CA HIS A 364 -2.98 33.64 27.95
C HIS A 364 -2.51 32.66 26.86
N GLU A 365 -1.60 31.73 27.17
CA GLU A 365 -1.12 30.70 26.23
C GLU A 365 -2.25 29.77 25.79
N TRP A 366 -3.17 29.44 26.72
CA TRP A 366 -4.36 28.65 26.42
C TRP A 366 -5.38 29.43 25.58
N ASN A 367 -5.57 30.72 25.85
CA ASN A 367 -6.43 31.57 25.03
C ASN A 367 -5.88 31.74 23.61
N ASP A 368 -4.56 31.87 23.46
CA ASP A 368 -3.93 31.99 22.15
C ASP A 368 -4.04 30.68 21.36
N ALA A 369 -3.93 29.52 22.02
CA ALA A 369 -4.21 28.23 21.40
C ALA A 369 -5.65 28.15 20.85
N ILE A 370 -6.65 28.57 21.63
CA ILE A 370 -8.06 28.62 21.18
C ILE A 370 -8.22 29.52 19.95
N LYS A 371 -7.60 30.71 19.95
CA LYS A 371 -7.66 31.63 18.80
C LYS A 371 -7.03 31.01 17.55
N LEU A 372 -5.89 30.34 17.71
CA LEU A 372 -5.19 29.67 16.60
C LEU A 372 -6.02 28.52 16.02
N LEU A 373 -6.59 27.66 16.88
CA LEU A 373 -7.44 26.54 16.44
C LEU A 373 -8.68 27.00 15.66
N ARG A 374 -9.33 28.06 16.13
CA ARG A 374 -10.45 28.68 15.41
C ARG A 374 -10.05 29.27 14.07
N LYS A 375 -8.84 29.82 13.99
CA LYS A 375 -8.32 30.37 12.75
C LYS A 375 -7.99 29.25 11.75
N SER A 376 -7.33 28.17 12.18
CA SER A 376 -7.00 27.04 11.31
C SER A 376 -8.24 26.30 10.81
N ALA A 377 -9.27 26.13 11.66
CA ALA A 377 -10.55 25.56 11.22
C ALA A 377 -11.20 26.36 10.08
N SER A 378 -11.01 27.69 10.06
CA SER A 378 -11.50 28.55 8.96
C SER A 378 -10.61 28.59 7.72
N GLU A 379 -9.39 28.01 7.79
CA GLU A 379 -8.39 28.00 6.72
C GLU A 379 -8.24 26.61 6.05
N GLU A 380 -8.63 25.51 6.70
CA GLU A 380 -8.44 24.14 6.17
C GLU A 380 -9.59 23.56 5.32
N GLU A 381 -10.75 24.20 5.23
CA GLU A 381 -11.89 23.66 4.47
C GLU A 381 -11.96 24.22 3.04
N GLU A 382 -11.11 23.69 2.16
CA GLU A 382 -11.18 23.95 0.72
C GLU A 382 -12.52 23.48 0.16
N ALA A 383 -13.24 24.38 -0.51
CA ALA A 383 -14.50 24.07 -1.16
C ALA A 383 -14.27 23.09 -2.31
N ILE A 384 -15.14 22.09 -2.45
CA ILE A 384 -15.08 21.12 -3.55
C ILE A 384 -15.34 21.86 -4.86
N SER A 385 -14.39 21.80 -5.78
CA SER A 385 -14.50 22.38 -7.12
C SER A 385 -15.20 21.40 -8.06
N VAL A 386 -16.25 21.82 -8.74
CA VAL A 386 -17.00 21.00 -9.71
C VAL A 386 -17.19 21.76 -11.03
N GLY A 387 -16.87 21.11 -12.14
CA GLY A 387 -16.77 21.74 -13.47
C GLY A 387 -15.31 22.04 -13.84
N PRO A 388 -15.03 23.02 -14.71
CA PRO A 388 -16.00 23.88 -15.40
C PRO A 388 -16.64 23.17 -16.60
N TRP A 389 -17.91 23.48 -16.87
CA TRP A 389 -18.64 23.08 -18.08
C TRP A 389 -18.58 24.20 -19.11
N GLY A 390 -18.17 23.89 -20.34
CA GLY A 390 -18.03 24.87 -21.42
C GLY A 390 -16.82 24.62 -22.33
N GLY A 391 -16.42 25.65 -23.06
CA GLY A 391 -15.29 25.64 -23.98
C GLY A 391 -13.96 26.11 -23.41
N GLY A 392 -12.89 25.98 -24.20
CA GLY A 392 -11.52 26.37 -23.81
C GLY A 392 -11.17 27.85 -24.03
N GLY A 393 -12.12 28.69 -24.47
CA GLY A 393 -11.90 30.11 -24.75
C GLY A 393 -11.73 30.98 -23.50
N GLY A 394 -11.58 32.30 -23.69
CA GLY A 394 -11.54 33.28 -22.60
C GLY A 394 -10.35 33.17 -21.64
N THR A 395 -10.35 34.05 -20.63
CA THR A 395 -9.40 34.05 -19.51
C THR A 395 -9.99 33.36 -18.28
N TYR A 396 -9.16 32.59 -17.58
CA TYR A 396 -9.56 31.91 -16.35
C TYR A 396 -9.84 32.91 -15.23
N TRP A 397 -10.87 32.62 -14.44
CA TRP A 397 -11.21 33.34 -13.22
C TRP A 397 -11.71 32.35 -12.16
N SER A 398 -11.52 32.70 -10.89
CA SER A 398 -11.98 31.88 -9.77
C SER A 398 -12.26 32.75 -8.57
N HIS A 399 -13.36 32.45 -7.88
CA HIS A 399 -13.64 32.99 -6.57
C HIS A 399 -14.37 31.97 -5.70
N ASN A 400 -13.70 31.57 -4.63
CA ASN A 400 -14.24 30.78 -3.53
C ASN A 400 -14.52 31.72 -2.35
N ALA A 401 -15.76 31.77 -1.88
CA ALA A 401 -16.15 32.65 -0.76
C ALA A 401 -16.03 31.94 0.59
N LYS A 402 -15.84 32.72 1.66
CA LYS A 402 -15.93 32.19 3.03
C LYS A 402 -17.38 31.97 3.46
N GLY A 403 -18.30 32.86 3.04
CA GLY A 403 -19.72 32.79 3.36
C GLY A 403 -20.62 32.47 2.18
N GLY A 404 -21.93 32.67 2.34
CA GLY A 404 -22.89 32.47 1.25
C GLY A 404 -22.90 33.59 0.21
N ILE A 405 -23.43 33.24 -0.96
CA ILE A 405 -23.70 34.19 -2.05
C ILE A 405 -25.00 34.92 -1.72
N THR A 406 -24.96 36.25 -1.77
CA THR A 406 -26.10 37.10 -1.40
C THR A 406 -26.80 37.66 -2.62
N HIS A 407 -26.07 37.84 -3.72
CA HIS A 407 -26.58 38.46 -4.94
C HIS A 407 -25.93 37.81 -6.16
N ILE A 408 -26.72 37.54 -7.21
CA ILE A 408 -26.23 37.15 -8.54
C ILE A 408 -26.93 38.01 -9.59
N THR A 409 -26.16 38.48 -10.57
CA THR A 409 -26.66 39.13 -11.78
C THR A 409 -26.13 38.37 -12.99
N ILE A 410 -27.02 37.96 -13.89
CA ILE A 410 -26.68 37.25 -15.12
C ILE A 410 -27.10 38.12 -16.30
N THR A 411 -26.16 38.40 -17.19
CA THR A 411 -26.44 39.06 -18.47
C THR A 411 -26.49 37.98 -19.56
N HIS A 412 -27.58 37.95 -20.34
CA HIS A 412 -27.85 36.86 -21.29
C HIS A 412 -28.60 37.31 -22.54
N GLY A 413 -28.47 36.50 -23.59
CA GLY A 413 -29.12 36.67 -24.89
C GLY A 413 -29.17 35.35 -25.65
N ALA A 414 -28.39 35.24 -26.72
CA ALA A 414 -28.20 33.97 -27.43
C ALA A 414 -27.36 32.94 -26.64
N GLY A 415 -26.60 33.41 -25.65
CA GLY A 415 -25.89 32.61 -24.65
C GLY A 415 -25.77 33.41 -23.35
N ILE A 416 -24.90 32.95 -22.44
CA ILE A 416 -24.56 33.69 -21.22
C ILE A 416 -23.38 34.60 -21.53
N ASP A 417 -23.56 35.91 -21.40
CA ASP A 417 -22.53 36.90 -21.67
C ASP A 417 -21.66 37.16 -20.44
N SER A 418 -22.31 37.33 -19.28
CA SER A 418 -21.59 37.56 -18.02
C SER A 418 -22.36 37.08 -16.80
N ILE A 419 -21.62 36.74 -15.75
CA ILE A 419 -22.13 36.54 -14.41
C ILE A 419 -21.44 37.54 -13.48
N SER A 420 -22.23 38.18 -12.63
CA SER A 420 -21.73 38.95 -11.51
C SER A 420 -22.34 38.43 -10.23
N PHE A 421 -21.57 38.40 -9.15
CA PHE A 421 -22.08 37.98 -7.86
C PHE A 421 -21.39 38.68 -6.71
N LYS A 422 -22.11 38.74 -5.60
CA LYS A 422 -21.66 39.31 -4.33
C LYS A 422 -21.72 38.26 -3.25
N THR A 423 -20.66 38.16 -2.48
CA THR A 423 -20.56 37.24 -1.35
C THR A 423 -20.68 38.04 -0.06
N HIS A 424 -20.94 37.36 1.05
CA HIS A 424 -20.99 38.01 2.36
C HIS A 424 -19.68 38.74 2.71
N ASP A 425 -18.54 38.19 2.27
CA ASP A 425 -17.18 38.65 2.61
C ASP A 425 -16.55 39.58 1.56
N LYS A 426 -17.14 39.75 0.37
CA LYS A 426 -16.54 40.52 -0.74
C LYS A 426 -17.59 41.24 -1.59
N GLY A 427 -17.20 42.40 -2.14
CA GLY A 427 -18.05 43.22 -3.01
C GLY A 427 -18.35 42.61 -4.38
N ASP A 428 -19.02 43.36 -5.24
CA ASP A 428 -19.46 42.89 -6.56
C ASP A 428 -18.28 42.46 -7.44
N MET A 429 -18.36 41.24 -7.97
CA MET A 429 -17.39 40.68 -8.91
C MET A 429 -18.11 40.35 -10.20
N LYS A 430 -17.59 40.79 -11.35
CA LYS A 430 -18.19 40.55 -12.68
C LYS A 430 -17.20 39.80 -13.58
N PHE A 431 -17.70 38.79 -14.27
CA PHE A 431 -16.94 37.94 -15.19
C PHE A 431 -17.72 37.75 -16.50
N GLY A 432 -17.10 38.03 -17.64
CA GLY A 432 -17.74 38.01 -18.96
C GLY A 432 -17.88 39.39 -19.61
N GLY A 433 -18.57 39.45 -20.74
CA GLY A 433 -18.70 40.65 -21.57
C GLY A 433 -19.80 41.62 -21.12
N ASP A 434 -19.94 42.71 -21.87
CA ASP A 434 -20.93 43.78 -21.63
C ASP A 434 -22.13 43.75 -22.62
N GLY A 435 -22.22 42.72 -23.48
CA GLY A 435 -22.90 42.80 -24.77
C GLY A 435 -24.35 42.30 -24.86
N ALA A 436 -24.95 41.74 -23.80
CA ALA A 436 -26.26 41.10 -23.91
C ALA A 436 -27.46 42.06 -23.70
N PRO A 437 -28.60 41.79 -24.35
CA PRO A 437 -29.80 42.62 -24.25
C PRO A 437 -30.55 42.47 -22.93
N ASN A 438 -30.39 41.34 -22.23
CA ASN A 438 -31.14 41.05 -21.00
C ASN A 438 -30.21 40.93 -19.80
N THR A 439 -30.66 41.48 -18.68
CA THR A 439 -30.00 41.35 -17.38
C THR A 439 -31.01 40.83 -16.36
N SER A 440 -30.67 39.74 -15.68
CA SER A 440 -31.50 39.14 -14.63
C SER A 440 -30.76 39.17 -13.31
N ARG A 441 -31.37 39.80 -12.31
CA ARG A 441 -30.81 39.91 -10.96
C ARG A 441 -31.58 39.02 -9.99
N ILE A 442 -30.85 38.37 -9.11
CA ILE A 442 -31.34 37.45 -8.08
C ILE A 442 -30.72 37.85 -6.76
N ASP A 443 -31.57 38.16 -5.78
CA ASP A 443 -31.16 38.44 -4.41
C ASP A 443 -31.55 37.25 -3.51
N PHE A 444 -30.61 36.81 -2.69
CA PHE A 444 -30.76 35.69 -1.76
C PHE A 444 -30.81 36.18 -0.31
N ASP A 445 -31.79 35.66 0.43
CA ASP A 445 -31.96 35.87 1.86
C ASP A 445 -31.01 34.97 2.68
N TRP A 446 -29.70 35.18 2.55
CA TRP A 446 -28.69 34.42 3.32
C TRP A 446 -28.84 34.69 4.83
N PRO A 447 -28.84 33.67 5.72
CA PRO A 447 -28.55 32.24 5.47
C PRO A 447 -29.80 31.37 5.22
N HIS A 448 -31.00 31.95 5.17
CA HIS A 448 -32.24 31.18 5.01
C HIS A 448 -32.49 30.74 3.57
N GLU A 449 -31.92 31.43 2.60
CA GLU A 449 -31.93 31.07 1.19
C GLU A 449 -30.52 30.98 0.62
N TYR A 450 -30.21 29.84 0.01
CA TYR A 450 -28.89 29.55 -0.53
C TYR A 450 -28.97 28.61 -1.73
N LEU A 451 -27.95 28.69 -2.60
CA LEU A 451 -27.86 27.88 -3.81
C LEU A 451 -27.52 26.42 -3.50
N THR A 452 -28.32 25.51 -4.00
CA THR A 452 -28.20 24.06 -3.81
C THR A 452 -27.86 23.31 -5.10
N SER A 453 -28.16 23.92 -6.26
CA SER A 453 -27.97 23.29 -7.56
C SER A 453 -27.79 24.32 -8.68
N ILE A 454 -27.03 23.92 -9.69
CA ILE A 454 -26.83 24.63 -10.95
C ILE A 454 -27.03 23.65 -12.11
N SER A 455 -27.72 24.09 -13.16
CA SER A 455 -27.81 23.35 -14.41
C SER A 455 -27.79 24.31 -15.59
N GLY A 456 -27.63 23.77 -16.79
CA GLY A 456 -27.56 24.57 -18.00
C GLY A 456 -27.12 23.75 -19.20
N SER A 457 -26.72 24.45 -20.25
CA SER A 457 -26.13 23.84 -21.43
C SER A 457 -24.96 24.68 -21.93
N TYR A 458 -24.05 24.03 -22.67
CA TYR A 458 -22.96 24.70 -23.35
C TYR A 458 -22.81 24.18 -24.78
N GLY A 459 -22.39 25.05 -25.69
CA GLY A 459 -22.37 24.74 -27.12
C GLY A 459 -22.02 25.97 -27.94
N THR A 460 -22.26 25.90 -29.25
CA THR A 460 -22.08 27.05 -30.14
C THR A 460 -23.38 27.83 -30.29
N VAL A 461 -23.30 29.15 -30.15
CA VAL A 461 -24.44 30.07 -30.33
C VAL A 461 -24.65 30.49 -31.80
N TYR A 462 -23.79 30.02 -32.71
CA TYR A 462 -23.83 30.38 -34.13
C TYR A 462 -24.58 29.33 -34.96
N ILE A 463 -25.51 29.79 -35.81
CA ILE A 463 -26.35 28.95 -36.69
C ILE A 463 -25.50 28.10 -37.65
N SER A 464 -24.29 28.53 -37.99
CA SER A 464 -23.36 27.82 -38.86
C SER A 464 -22.77 26.54 -38.24
N GLY A 465 -22.99 26.31 -36.94
CA GLY A 465 -22.33 25.24 -36.17
C GLY A 465 -20.82 25.43 -36.00
N LYS A 466 -20.25 26.53 -36.52
CA LYS A 466 -18.83 26.86 -36.44
C LYS A 466 -18.66 28.14 -35.63
N GLY A 467 -18.25 27.97 -34.37
CA GLY A 467 -17.96 29.08 -33.46
C GLY A 467 -17.44 28.59 -32.11
N PRO A 468 -17.02 29.50 -31.21
CA PRO A 468 -16.57 29.13 -29.87
C PRO A 468 -17.67 28.38 -29.10
N ILE A 469 -17.23 27.42 -28.29
CA ILE A 469 -18.09 26.73 -27.32
C ILE A 469 -18.20 27.62 -26.09
N VAL A 470 -19.42 28.04 -25.75
CA VAL A 470 -19.75 28.93 -24.64
C VAL A 470 -20.89 28.34 -23.83
N VAL A 471 -21.10 28.84 -22.61
CA VAL A 471 -22.29 28.53 -21.82
C VAL A 471 -23.49 29.19 -22.48
N THR A 472 -24.44 28.38 -22.93
CA THR A 472 -25.61 28.82 -23.71
C THR A 472 -26.81 29.04 -22.81
N SER A 473 -26.95 28.27 -21.73
CA SER A 473 -27.97 28.50 -20.72
C SER A 473 -27.52 28.23 -19.29
N LEU A 474 -28.22 28.87 -18.35
CA LEU A 474 -28.06 28.65 -16.91
C LEU A 474 -29.40 28.62 -16.17
N ARG A 475 -29.53 27.69 -15.23
CA ARG A 475 -30.62 27.58 -14.28
C ARG A 475 -30.01 27.42 -12.88
N LEU A 476 -30.48 28.22 -11.94
CA LEU A 476 -30.00 28.25 -10.56
C LEU A 476 -31.14 27.85 -9.63
N ILE A 477 -30.88 26.90 -8.73
CA ILE A 477 -31.86 26.40 -7.79
C ILE A 477 -31.36 26.66 -6.38
N THR A 478 -32.21 27.26 -5.56
CA THR A 478 -32.00 27.43 -4.12
C THR A 478 -32.79 26.40 -3.33
N ASN A 479 -32.60 26.37 -2.02
CA ASN A 479 -33.47 25.62 -1.12
C ASN A 479 -34.93 26.12 -1.07
N LYS A 480 -35.25 27.27 -1.68
CA LYS A 480 -36.60 27.88 -1.69
C LYS A 480 -37.20 28.08 -3.07
N ARG A 481 -36.37 28.44 -4.06
CA ARG A 481 -36.79 28.98 -5.36
C ARG A 481 -35.93 28.43 -6.48
N GLU A 482 -36.43 28.60 -7.70
CA GLU A 482 -35.75 28.21 -8.92
C GLU A 482 -35.74 29.40 -9.89
N PHE A 483 -34.62 29.60 -10.59
CA PHE A 483 -34.37 30.74 -11.45
C PHE A 483 -33.83 30.29 -12.81
N GLY A 484 -34.30 30.94 -13.88
CA GLY A 484 -33.93 30.64 -15.26
C GLY A 484 -34.97 29.76 -15.99
N PRO A 485 -34.61 29.17 -17.15
CA PRO A 485 -33.30 29.26 -17.77
C PRO A 485 -33.01 30.68 -18.25
N PHE A 486 -31.78 31.13 -18.02
CA PHE A 486 -31.20 32.31 -18.65
C PHE A 486 -30.50 31.86 -19.93
N GLY A 487 -30.58 32.65 -21.00
CA GLY A 487 -30.06 32.24 -22.32
C GLY A 487 -30.91 31.19 -23.04
N LEU A 488 -30.29 30.42 -23.93
CA LEU A 488 -30.94 29.42 -24.78
C LEU A 488 -30.43 28.01 -24.46
N GLU A 489 -31.33 27.08 -24.16
CA GLU A 489 -31.01 25.68 -23.82
C GLU A 489 -30.62 24.87 -25.07
N VAL A 490 -29.44 25.17 -25.62
CA VAL A 490 -28.90 24.57 -26.85
C VAL A 490 -27.49 24.06 -26.61
N GLY A 491 -27.23 22.80 -26.98
CA GLY A 491 -25.92 22.16 -26.84
C GLY A 491 -25.92 21.03 -25.82
N THR A 492 -24.75 20.78 -25.21
CA THR A 492 -24.55 19.71 -24.23
C THR A 492 -25.07 20.15 -22.86
N PRO A 493 -26.02 19.43 -22.24
CA PRO A 493 -26.52 19.77 -20.93
C PRO A 493 -25.50 19.45 -19.83
N PHE A 494 -25.56 20.22 -18.75
CA PHE A 494 -24.87 19.94 -17.49
C PHE A 494 -25.80 20.20 -16.31
N SER A 495 -25.56 19.49 -15.22
CA SER A 495 -26.29 19.68 -13.98
C SER A 495 -25.47 19.20 -12.80
N LEU A 496 -25.54 19.95 -11.70
CA LEU A 496 -25.05 19.54 -10.39
C LEU A 496 -26.13 19.82 -9.36
N ALA A 497 -26.64 18.75 -8.76
CA ALA A 497 -27.51 18.82 -7.59
C ALA A 497 -26.86 18.08 -6.42
N MET A 498 -26.73 18.73 -5.27
CA MET A 498 -26.09 18.14 -4.09
C MET A 498 -27.01 18.23 -2.87
N LYS A 499 -27.28 17.08 -2.25
CA LYS A 499 -28.08 17.01 -1.03
C LYS A 499 -27.23 17.48 0.16
N GLY A 500 -27.61 18.59 0.79
CA GLY A 500 -26.90 19.16 1.95
C GLY A 500 -25.64 19.97 1.64
N GLY A 501 -25.37 20.24 0.35
CA GLY A 501 -24.31 21.12 -0.10
C GLY A 501 -24.82 22.52 -0.44
N VAL A 502 -23.94 23.51 -0.34
CA VAL A 502 -24.17 24.91 -0.73
C VAL A 502 -23.11 25.35 -1.71
N ILE A 503 -23.55 25.97 -2.81
CA ILE A 503 -22.66 26.64 -3.74
C ILE A 503 -22.22 27.96 -3.11
N VAL A 504 -20.93 28.07 -2.79
CA VAL A 504 -20.32 29.23 -2.11
C VAL A 504 -19.52 30.11 -3.06
N GLY A 505 -19.24 29.63 -4.27
CA GLY A 505 -18.46 30.40 -5.24
C GLY A 505 -18.52 29.82 -6.63
N PHE A 506 -17.89 30.52 -7.55
CA PHE A 506 -17.82 30.14 -8.96
C PHE A 506 -16.38 30.25 -9.47
N HIS A 507 -16.05 29.42 -10.45
CA HIS A 507 -14.84 29.53 -11.25
C HIS A 507 -15.20 29.29 -12.71
N GLY A 508 -14.32 29.66 -13.63
CA GLY A 508 -14.65 29.51 -15.04
C GLY A 508 -13.66 30.17 -15.97
N ARG A 509 -14.11 30.33 -17.21
CA ARG A 509 -13.39 31.08 -18.25
C ARG A 509 -14.37 32.04 -18.90
N ALA A 510 -13.91 33.26 -19.15
CA ALA A 510 -14.75 34.29 -19.74
C ALA A 510 -13.97 35.18 -20.71
N GLY A 511 -14.63 35.53 -21.81
CA GLY A 511 -14.19 36.49 -22.82
C GLY A 511 -15.35 37.42 -23.15
N GLN A 512 -15.71 37.50 -24.44
CA GLN A 512 -16.94 38.21 -24.85
C GLN A 512 -18.21 37.53 -24.31
N PHE A 513 -18.18 36.20 -24.21
CA PHE A 513 -19.21 35.38 -23.57
C PHE A 513 -18.62 34.64 -22.38
N MET A 514 -19.47 33.99 -21.61
CA MET A 514 -19.07 33.00 -20.62
C MET A 514 -18.62 31.72 -21.33
N ASP A 515 -17.31 31.51 -21.48
CA ASP A 515 -16.77 30.33 -22.17
C ASP A 515 -17.00 29.05 -21.37
N ALA A 516 -16.79 29.08 -20.05
CA ALA A 516 -17.02 27.95 -19.18
C ALA A 516 -17.33 28.38 -17.74
N ILE A 517 -18.12 27.57 -17.02
CA ILE A 517 -18.52 27.84 -15.64
C ILE A 517 -18.44 26.58 -14.77
N GLY A 518 -17.95 26.72 -13.56
CA GLY A 518 -17.92 25.72 -12.50
C GLY A 518 -18.21 26.37 -11.16
N VAL A 519 -18.36 25.54 -10.13
CA VAL A 519 -18.82 25.96 -8.81
C VAL A 519 -17.94 25.40 -7.70
N TYR A 520 -17.83 26.18 -6.63
CA TYR A 520 -17.28 25.74 -5.35
C TYR A 520 -18.42 25.36 -4.41
N VAL A 521 -18.34 24.17 -3.81
CA VAL A 521 -19.37 23.62 -2.92
C VAL A 521 -18.81 23.33 -1.54
N LYS A 522 -19.56 23.72 -0.50
CA LYS A 522 -19.31 23.36 0.90
C LYS A 522 -20.55 22.72 1.53
N PRO A 523 -20.41 21.77 2.47
CA PRO A 523 -21.57 21.28 3.23
C PRO A 523 -22.19 22.38 4.12
N MET A 524 -23.53 22.49 4.15
CA MET A 524 -24.25 23.59 4.83
C MET A 524 -23.92 23.69 6.34
N LYS A 525 -23.65 22.56 6.99
CA LYS A 525 -23.30 22.50 8.42
C LYS A 525 -22.11 23.39 8.78
N TYR A 526 -21.17 23.60 7.86
CA TYR A 526 -19.97 24.41 8.11
C TYR A 526 -20.26 25.90 8.03
N LEU A 527 -21.20 26.31 7.16
CA LEU A 527 -21.56 27.72 6.98
C LEU A 527 -22.42 28.27 8.13
N LEU A 528 -23.12 27.40 8.87
CA LEU A 528 -23.86 27.79 10.09
C LEU A 528 -22.94 28.04 11.30
N ILE A 529 -21.75 27.44 11.32
CA ILE A 529 -20.77 27.56 12.42
C ILE A 529 -19.97 28.86 12.30
N GLU A 530 -19.78 29.37 11.09
CA GLU A 530 -19.03 30.60 10.81
C GLU A 530 -19.86 31.89 11.00
N ASP A 531 -21.20 31.80 11.04
CA ASP A 531 -22.08 32.98 11.15
C ASP A 531 -22.35 33.39 12.62
N PRO A 532 -21.93 34.60 13.06
CA PRO A 532 -22.18 35.11 14.40
C PRO A 532 -23.67 35.33 14.74
N VAL A 533 -24.56 35.46 13.75
CA VAL A 533 -26.01 35.60 13.97
C VAL A 533 -26.65 34.23 14.26
N SER A 534 -26.25 33.20 13.50
CA SER A 534 -26.70 31.81 13.69
C SER A 534 -26.26 31.21 15.04
N LYS A 535 -25.10 31.64 15.59
CA LYS A 535 -24.66 31.27 16.95
C LYS A 535 -25.64 31.67 18.06
N ARG A 536 -26.35 32.81 17.90
CA ARG A 536 -27.36 33.24 18.88
C ARG A 536 -28.68 32.47 18.77
N ALA A 537 -29.06 32.04 17.56
CA ALA A 537 -30.32 31.34 17.32
C ALA A 537 -30.30 29.88 17.80
N LEU A 538 -29.11 29.25 17.87
CA LEU A 538 -28.94 27.87 18.32
C LEU A 538 -28.82 27.73 19.85
N GLY A 539 -28.81 28.83 20.60
CA GLY A 539 -28.79 28.80 22.08
C GLY A 539 -27.43 28.49 22.71
N TRP A 540 -26.34 28.73 21.99
CA TRP A 540 -24.98 28.53 22.52
C TRP A 540 -24.45 29.87 23.00
N ALA A 541 -24.77 30.20 24.25
CA ALA A 541 -24.11 31.24 25.03
C ALA A 541 -22.90 30.66 25.75
#